data_AF-A0A087M526-F1
#
_entry.id   AF-A0A087M526-F1
#
_cell.length_a   1.000
_cell.length_b   1.000
_cell.length_c   1.000
_cell.angle_alpha   90.00
_cell.angle_beta   90.00
_cell.angle_gamma   90.00
#
_symmetry.space_group_name_H-M   'P 1'
#
loop_
_entity.id
_entity.type
_entity.pdbx_description
1 polymer ?
#
loop_
_entity_poly.entity_id
_entity_poly.type
_entity_poly.pdbx_seq_one_letter_code
_entity_poly.pdbx_strand_id
1 'polypeptide(L)'
;MAVSVKLDDDLRERIQSLAESKQRSAHWIMREAIRGYVEREEARRQFDEDTLASWKHYQETGLHLTGEEVFAWMETWGTDEETDAPPCHT
;
A
#
# COMPACT_ATOMS: atom_id res chain seq x y z
N MET A 1 21.90 -10.83 -10.81
CA MET A 1 23.06 -10.37 -10.00
C MET A 1 22.91 -10.93 -8.59
N ALA A 2 24.00 -11.37 -7.96
CA ALA A 2 24.00 -11.81 -6.57
C ALA A 2 24.39 -10.65 -5.65
N VAL A 3 23.63 -10.43 -4.58
CA VAL A 3 23.91 -9.45 -3.53
C VAL A 3 24.04 -10.20 -2.22
N SER A 4 25.11 -9.95 -1.47
CA SER A 4 25.30 -10.53 -0.14
C SER A 4 24.71 -9.61 0.92
N VAL A 5 23.87 -10.16 1.79
CA VAL A 5 23.23 -9.43 2.90
C VAL A 5 23.76 -10.01 4.20
N LYS A 6 24.21 -9.13 5.10
CA LYS A 6 24.64 -9.54 6.44
C LYS A 6 23.41 -9.73 7.32
N LEU A 7 23.33 -10.89 7.96
CA LEU A 7 22.31 -11.24 8.94
C LEU A 7 23.03 -11.62 10.22
N ASP A 8 22.54 -11.11 11.35
CA ASP A 8 22.91 -11.64 12.66
C ASP A 8 22.36 -13.07 12.83
N ASP A 9 22.87 -13.76 13.86
CA ASP A 9 22.56 -15.17 14.09
C ASP A 9 21.09 -15.38 14.53
N ASP A 10 20.51 -14.46 15.31
CA ASP A 10 19.10 -14.52 15.72
C ASP A 10 18.17 -14.47 14.51
N LEU A 11 18.37 -13.49 13.63
CA LEU A 11 17.55 -13.33 12.45
C LEU A 11 17.70 -14.50 11.49
N ARG A 12 18.91 -15.06 11.37
CA ARG A 12 19.16 -16.26 10.56
C ARG A 12 18.37 -17.45 11.08
N GLU A 13 18.41 -17.72 12.39
CA GLU A 13 17.67 -18.82 13.01
C GLU A 13 16.16 -18.65 12.82
N ARG A 14 15.64 -17.44 12.99
CA ARG A 14 14.22 -17.13 12.79
C ARG A 14 13.79 -17.31 11.33
N ILE A 15 14.61 -16.92 10.37
CA ILE A 15 14.34 -17.14 8.94
C ILE A 15 14.32 -18.64 8.63
N GLN A 16 15.25 -19.41 9.20
CA GLN A 16 15.33 -20.85 8.98
C GLN A 16 14.10 -21.58 9.54
N SER A 17 13.71 -21.26 10.78
CA SER A 17 12.49 -21.81 11.39
C SER A 17 11.23 -21.44 10.59
N LEU A 18 11.14 -20.18 10.11
CA LEU A 18 10.04 -19.74 9.28
C LEU A 18 10.00 -20.49 7.94
N ALA A 19 11.16 -20.71 7.32
CA ALA A 19 11.30 -21.45 6.08
C ALA A 19 10.81 -22.90 6.22
N GLU A 20 11.20 -23.58 7.30
CA GLU A 20 10.75 -24.94 7.63
C GLU A 20 9.24 -25.00 7.83
N SER A 21 8.67 -24.09 8.63
CA SER A 21 7.22 -24.05 8.88
C SER A 21 6.41 -23.83 7.60
N LYS A 22 6.95 -23.05 6.64
CA LYS A 22 6.31 -22.73 5.36
C LYS A 22 6.68 -23.70 4.24
N GLN A 23 7.53 -24.70 4.50
CA GLN A 23 8.07 -25.62 3.50
C GLN A 23 8.72 -24.88 2.31
N ARG A 24 9.49 -23.85 2.61
CA ARG A 24 10.22 -23.03 1.63
C ARG A 24 11.70 -22.99 2.00
N SER A 25 12.54 -22.50 1.08
CA SER A 25 13.95 -22.26 1.40
C SER A 25 14.11 -20.92 2.13
N ALA A 26 15.13 -20.81 2.99
CA ALA A 26 15.49 -19.56 3.64
C ALA A 26 15.72 -18.43 2.62
N HIS A 27 16.31 -18.75 1.47
CA HIS A 27 16.48 -17.79 0.36
C HIS A 27 15.15 -17.29 -0.22
N TRP A 28 14.15 -18.16 -0.36
CA TRP A 28 12.81 -17.75 -0.78
C TRP A 28 12.19 -16.78 0.24
N ILE A 29 12.29 -17.10 1.54
CA ILE A 29 11.77 -16.24 2.62
C ILE A 29 12.45 -14.87 2.60
N MET A 30 13.77 -14.81 2.45
CA MET A 30 14.52 -13.55 2.37
C MET A 30 14.08 -12.70 1.19
N ARG A 31 13.95 -13.30 0.00
CA ARG A 31 13.50 -12.58 -1.21
C ARG A 31 12.09 -12.05 -1.06
N GLU A 32 11.20 -12.84 -0.47
CA GLU A 32 9.82 -12.44 -0.25
C GLU A 32 9.70 -11.32 0.77
N ALA A 33 10.49 -11.37 1.84
CA ALA A 33 10.57 -10.30 2.84
C ALA A 33 11.08 -8.99 2.23
N ILE A 34 12.14 -9.04 1.41
CA ILE A 34 12.68 -7.87 0.72
C ILE A 34 11.64 -7.30 -0.26
N ARG A 35 11.02 -8.15 -1.07
CA ARG A 35 9.96 -7.73 -1.99
C ARG A 35 8.84 -7.01 -1.25
N GLY A 36 8.27 -7.65 -0.23
CA GLY A 36 7.17 -7.08 0.52
C GLY A 36 7.55 -5.79 1.24
N TYR A 37 8.81 -5.63 1.67
CA TYR A 37 9.28 -4.36 2.21
C TYR A 37 9.29 -3.27 1.14
N VAL A 38 9.92 -3.52 -0.01
CA VAL A 38 10.01 -2.55 -1.11
C VAL A 38 8.62 -2.14 -1.59
N GLU A 39 7.72 -3.10 -1.83
CA GLU A 39 6.36 -2.81 -2.27
C GLU A 39 5.58 -1.93 -1.27
N ARG A 40 5.77 -2.14 0.03
CA ARG A 40 5.15 -1.29 1.06
C ARG A 40 5.73 0.12 1.08
N GLU A 41 7.05 0.26 0.94
CA GLU A 41 7.70 1.57 0.90
C GLU A 41 7.28 2.36 -0.35
N GLU A 42 7.21 1.69 -1.51
CA GLU A 42 6.75 2.29 -2.75
C GLU A 42 5.28 2.71 -2.66
N ALA A 43 4.41 1.84 -2.15
CA ALA A 43 3.00 2.17 -1.95
C ALA A 43 2.80 3.34 -0.97
N ARG A 44 3.57 3.39 0.12
CA ARG A 44 3.53 4.50 1.07
C ARG A 44 3.96 5.81 0.41
N ARG A 45 5.05 5.78 -0.34
CA ARG A 45 5.55 6.95 -1.06
C ARG A 45 4.54 7.45 -2.08
N GLN A 46 3.94 6.55 -2.87
CA GLN A 46 2.91 6.93 -3.84
C GLN A 46 1.71 7.58 -3.15
N PHE A 47 1.24 7.00 -2.04
CA PHE A 47 0.14 7.56 -1.26
C PHE A 47 0.44 8.98 -0.76
N ASP A 48 1.66 9.22 -0.27
CA ASP A 48 2.09 10.55 0.20
C ASP A 48 2.17 11.55 -0.97
N GLU A 49 2.71 11.13 -2.13
CA GLU A 49 2.77 11.94 -3.35
C GLU A 49 1.36 12.30 -3.85
N ASP A 50 0.42 11.35 -3.88
CA ASP A 50 -0.97 11.55 -4.31
C ASP A 50 -1.74 12.48 -3.35
N THR A 51 -1.48 12.35 -2.04
CA THR A 51 -2.06 13.23 -1.01
C THR A 51 -1.61 14.67 -1.22
N LEU A 52 -0.30 14.89 -1.42
CA LEU A 52 0.25 16.22 -1.67
C LEU A 52 -0.28 16.82 -2.98
N ALA A 53 -0.39 16.01 -4.04
CA ALA A 53 -0.96 16.45 -5.31
C ALA A 53 -2.42 16.87 -5.16
N SER A 54 -3.23 16.07 -4.46
CA SER A 54 -4.65 16.37 -4.19
C SER A 54 -4.80 17.64 -3.34
N TRP A 55 -3.97 17.80 -2.31
CA TRP A 55 -3.96 19.02 -1.49
C TRP A 55 -3.62 20.26 -2.31
N LYS A 56 -2.57 20.18 -3.15
CA LYS A 56 -2.19 21.28 -4.04
C LYS A 56 -3.32 21.62 -5.03
N HIS A 57 -3.96 20.60 -5.63
CA HIS A 57 -5.08 20.80 -6.53
C HIS A 57 -6.23 21.56 -5.84
N TYR A 58 -6.62 21.13 -4.64
CA TYR A 58 -7.65 21.81 -3.86
C TYR A 58 -7.28 23.27 -3.54
N GLN A 59 -6.02 23.53 -3.15
CA GLN A 59 -5.56 24.90 -2.89
C GLN A 59 -5.61 25.79 -4.14
N GLU A 60 -5.39 25.23 -5.33
CA GLU A 60 -5.39 25.97 -6.60
C GLU A 60 -6.80 26.15 -7.19
N THR A 61 -7.69 25.18 -7.05
CA THR A 61 -9.00 25.16 -7.73
C THR A 61 -10.19 25.35 -6.79
N GLY A 62 -10.03 25.10 -5.50
CA GLY A 62 -11.12 25.00 -4.53
C GLY A 62 -12.01 23.76 -4.70
N LEU A 63 -11.75 22.92 -5.72
CA LEU A 63 -12.58 21.75 -6.02
C LEU A 63 -12.40 20.68 -4.96
N HIS A 64 -13.49 20.25 -4.36
CA HIS A 64 -13.54 19.24 -3.32
C HIS A 64 -14.84 18.42 -3.39
N LEU A 65 -14.89 17.36 -2.60
CA LEU A 65 -16.12 16.67 -2.22
C LEU A 65 -16.26 16.80 -0.70
N THR A 66 -17.50 16.92 -0.24
CA THR A 66 -17.81 16.89 1.19
C THR A 66 -17.75 15.44 1.70
N GLY A 67 -17.56 15.29 3.02
CA GLY A 67 -17.60 13.96 3.63
C GLY A 67 -18.93 13.24 3.39
N GLU A 68 -20.05 13.97 3.44
CA GLU A 68 -21.40 13.41 3.22
C GLU A 68 -21.56 12.84 1.82
N GLU A 69 -21.08 13.53 0.78
CA GLU A 69 -21.12 13.04 -0.60
C GLU A 69 -20.28 11.78 -0.78
N VAL A 70 -19.10 11.73 -0.17
CA VAL A 70 -18.21 10.56 -0.23
C VAL A 70 -18.84 9.38 0.50
N PHE A 71 -19.43 9.57 1.68
CA PHE A 71 -20.12 8.50 2.41
C PHE A 71 -21.34 7.98 1.67
N ALA A 72 -22.20 8.88 1.16
CA ALA A 72 -23.36 8.49 0.37
C ALA A 72 -22.95 7.69 -0.88
N TRP A 73 -21.86 8.07 -1.55
CA TRP A 73 -21.31 7.30 -2.66
C TRP A 73 -20.80 5.93 -2.23
N MET A 74 -20.01 5.83 -1.16
CA MET A 74 -19.48 4.56 -0.66
C MET A 74 -20.59 3.59 -0.21
N GLU A 75 -21.72 4.09 0.27
CA GLU A 75 -22.87 3.26 0.65
C GLU A 75 -23.50 2.53 -0.54
N THR A 76 -23.30 3.03 -1.77
CA THR A 76 -23.80 2.37 -2.99
C THR A 76 -22.93 1.19 -3.43
N TRP A 77 -21.67 1.10 -2.97
CA TRP A 77 -20.72 0.11 -3.47
C TRP A 77 -21.12 -1.32 -3.13
N GLY A 78 -21.03 -2.22 -4.11
CA GLY A 78 -21.42 -3.62 -3.96
C GLY A 78 -22.94 -3.85 -3.94
N THR A 79 -23.73 -2.85 -4.32
CA THR A 79 -25.19 -2.92 -4.47
C THR A 79 -25.59 -2.79 -5.94
N ASP A 80 -26.86 -3.05 -6.25
CA ASP A 80 -27.42 -2.82 -7.60
C ASP A 80 -27.51 -1.32 -7.96
N GLU A 81 -27.32 -0.42 -6.98
CA GLU A 81 -27.37 1.04 -7.13
C GLU A 81 -25.98 1.68 -7.14
N GLU A 82 -24.90 0.90 -7.30
CA GLU A 82 -23.53 1.42 -7.34
C GLU A 82 -23.36 2.51 -8.42
N THR A 83 -22.92 3.70 -8.01
CA THR A 83 -22.72 4.84 -8.92
C THR A 83 -21.24 5.16 -9.12
N ASP A 84 -20.94 5.89 -10.20
CA ASP A 84 -19.63 6.51 -10.39
C ASP A 84 -19.33 7.55 -9.29
N ALA A 85 -18.05 7.88 -9.13
CA ALA A 85 -17.61 8.91 -8.18
C ALA A 85 -18.27 10.27 -8.48
N PRO A 86 -18.79 10.98 -7.46
CA PRO A 86 -19.38 12.29 -7.67
C PRO A 86 -18.31 13.30 -8.15
N PRO A 87 -18.67 14.25 -9.03
CA PRO A 87 -17.73 15.26 -9.51
C PRO A 87 -17.40 16.27 -8.39
N CYS A 88 -16.13 16.66 -8.27
CA CYS A 88 -15.71 17.70 -7.33
C CYS A 88 -16.34 19.07 -7.67
N HIS A 89 -16.61 19.88 -6.65
CA HIS A 89 -17.22 21.20 -6.73
C HIS A 89 -16.57 22.19 -5.74
N THR A 90 -16.90 23.48 -5.84
CA THR A 90 -16.33 24.57 -5.00
C THR A 90 -17.29 25.04 -3.92
#